data_AF-A0A2N7XTZ3-F1
#
_entry.id   AF-A0A2N7XTZ3-F1
#
_cell.length_a   1.000
_cell.length_b   1.000
_cell.length_c   1.000
_cell.angle_alpha   90.00
_cell.angle_beta   90.00
_cell.angle_gamma   90.00
#
_symmetry.space_group_name_H-M   'P 1'
#
loop_
_entity.id
_entity.type
_entity.pdbx_description
1 polymer ?
#
loop_
_entity_poly.entity_id
_entity_poly.type
_entity_poly.pdbx_seq_one_letter_code
_entity_poly.pdbx_strand_id
1 'polypeptide(L)'
;VRPHPHINLATVTYLFAGALGHRDSIGSDVVIEPGAVNLMTAGHGIVHSERSPSAERETGPELSGIQTWLALPEADEERDPAFEHVAKADLPTV
;
A
#
# COMPACT_ATOMS: atom_id res chain seq x y z
N VAL A 1 8.68 3.22 -6.34
CA VAL A 1 8.44 2.50 -7.61
C VAL A 1 7.56 3.33 -8.55
N ARG A 2 7.80 3.25 -9.87
CA ARG A 2 6.91 3.87 -10.89
C ARG A 2 5.61 3.05 -11.02
N PRO A 3 4.62 3.47 -11.85
CA PRO A 3 3.44 2.65 -12.11
C PRO A 3 3.82 1.21 -12.52
N HIS A 4 3.23 0.23 -11.85
CA HIS A 4 3.40 -1.20 -12.12
C HIS A 4 2.11 -1.98 -11.75
N PRO A 5 1.86 -3.13 -12.40
CA PRO A 5 0.65 -3.92 -12.16
C PRO A 5 0.83 -5.04 -11.12
N HIS A 6 -0.28 -5.44 -10.50
CA HIS A 6 -0.44 -6.72 -9.76
C HIS A 6 -1.78 -7.37 -10.10
N ILE A 7 -1.87 -8.69 -9.97
CA ILE A 7 -3.10 -9.52 -10.12
C ILE A 7 -3.06 -10.65 -9.07
N ASN A 8 -4.21 -11.22 -8.73
CA ASN A 8 -4.36 -12.46 -7.94
C ASN A 8 -3.73 -12.47 -6.53
N LEU A 9 -3.28 -11.31 -6.04
CA LEU A 9 -2.64 -11.14 -4.74
C LEU A 9 -3.18 -9.93 -3.99
N ALA A 10 -2.83 -9.84 -2.72
CA ALA A 10 -2.89 -8.60 -1.95
C ALA A 10 -1.50 -8.21 -1.43
N THR A 11 -1.27 -6.92 -1.24
CA THR A 11 -0.05 -6.41 -0.59
C THR A 11 -0.42 -5.73 0.72
N VAL A 12 0.25 -6.12 1.80
CA VAL A 12 0.20 -5.42 3.09
C VAL A 12 1.45 -4.57 3.22
N THR A 13 1.28 -3.26 3.39
CA THR A 13 2.38 -2.31 3.64
C THR A 13 2.27 -1.75 5.06
N TYR A 14 3.37 -1.82 5.81
CA TYR A 14 3.50 -1.24 7.15
C TYR A 14 4.87 -0.54 7.29
N LEU A 15 4.87 0.72 7.73
CA LEU A 15 6.10 1.50 7.87
C LEU A 15 6.52 1.63 9.34
N PHE A 16 7.84 1.54 9.58
CA PHE A 16 8.51 1.85 10.84
C PHE A 16 9.02 3.29 10.88
N ALA A 17 9.43 3.86 9.73
CA ALA A 17 9.93 5.23 9.61
C ALA A 17 9.77 5.77 8.17
N GLY A 18 9.71 7.10 8.03
CA GLY A 18 9.49 7.80 6.77
C GLY A 18 8.03 7.79 6.30
N ALA A 19 7.78 8.16 5.05
CA ALA A 19 6.47 8.04 4.43
C ALA A 19 6.50 7.51 3.00
N LEU A 20 5.36 6.95 2.57
CA LEU A 20 5.17 6.39 1.24
C LEU A 20 3.85 6.87 0.64
N GLY A 21 3.90 7.67 -0.43
CA GLY A 21 2.73 8.00 -1.23
C GLY A 21 2.35 6.85 -2.16
N HIS A 22 1.16 6.30 -1.96
CA HIS A 22 0.51 5.31 -2.83
C HIS A 22 -0.53 6.00 -3.71
N ARG A 23 -0.51 5.70 -5.02
CA ARG A 23 -1.57 6.08 -5.95
C ARG A 23 -1.86 4.93 -6.90
N ASP A 24 -3.14 4.68 -7.19
CA ASP A 24 -3.56 3.56 -8.03
C ASP A 24 -4.62 3.90 -9.08
N SER A 25 -4.98 2.90 -9.88
CA SER A 25 -5.95 2.96 -10.97
C SER A 25 -7.41 3.00 -10.53
N ILE A 26 -7.72 2.70 -9.26
CA ILE A 26 -9.08 2.80 -8.71
C ILE A 26 -9.36 4.15 -8.04
N GLY A 27 -8.35 5.03 -8.00
CA GLY A 27 -8.47 6.40 -7.55
C GLY A 27 -7.96 6.65 -6.13
N SER A 28 -7.35 5.65 -5.48
CA SER A 28 -6.70 5.86 -4.18
C SER A 28 -5.48 6.75 -4.36
N ASP A 29 -5.30 7.71 -3.46
CA ASP A 29 -4.14 8.59 -3.37
C ASP A 29 -3.89 8.91 -1.90
N VAL A 30 -2.99 8.14 -1.28
CA VAL A 30 -2.81 8.11 0.18
C VAL A 30 -1.33 8.19 0.52
N VAL A 31 -0.99 9.02 1.50
CA VAL A 31 0.33 8.99 2.14
C VAL A 31 0.28 8.05 3.32
N ILE A 32 1.10 7.01 3.25
CA ILE A 32 1.28 6.01 4.30
C ILE A 32 2.36 6.51 5.25
N GLU A 33 2.02 6.59 6.53
CA GLU A 33 2.89 7.05 7.61
C GLU A 33 3.27 5.91 8.56
N PRO A 34 4.30 6.09 9.41
CA PRO A 34 4.73 5.04 10.34
C PRO A 34 3.63 4.59 11.30
N GLY A 35 3.45 3.28 11.40
CA GLY A 35 2.41 2.67 12.21
C GLY A 35 1.05 2.53 11.56
N ALA A 36 0.84 3.05 10.33
CA ALA A 36 -0.37 2.75 9.56
C ALA A 36 -0.23 1.41 8.80
N VAL A 37 -1.37 0.73 8.60
CA VAL A 37 -1.45 -0.49 7.78
C VAL A 37 -2.23 -0.19 6.51
N ASN A 38 -1.71 -0.68 5.38
CA ASN A 38 -2.41 -0.57 4.10
C ASN A 38 -2.54 -1.96 3.51
N LEU A 39 -3.77 -2.33 3.15
CA LEU A 39 -4.08 -3.56 2.44
C LEU A 39 -4.59 -3.19 1.05
N MET A 40 -3.77 -3.47 0.04
CA MET A 40 -4.17 -3.35 -1.36
C MET A 40 -4.49 -4.75 -1.89
N THR A 41 -5.75 -5.01 -2.20
CA THR A 41 -6.18 -6.24 -2.86
C THR A 41 -6.17 -6.02 -4.37
N ALA A 42 -5.33 -6.74 -5.11
CA ALA A 42 -5.20 -6.55 -6.55
C ALA A 42 -6.33 -7.22 -7.33
N GLY A 43 -6.78 -8.41 -6.91
CA GLY A 43 -7.84 -9.15 -7.58
C GLY A 43 -7.56 -9.34 -9.08
N HIS A 44 -8.56 -9.08 -9.93
CA HIS A 44 -8.39 -9.14 -11.40
C HIS A 44 -7.43 -8.07 -11.96
N GLY A 45 -7.01 -7.08 -11.16
CA GLY A 45 -5.88 -6.23 -11.47
C GLY A 45 -5.93 -4.81 -10.93
N ILE A 46 -4.78 -4.33 -10.48
CA ILE A 46 -4.55 -2.94 -10.09
C ILE A 46 -3.21 -2.45 -10.64
N VAL A 47 -3.17 -1.22 -11.16
CA VAL A 47 -1.91 -0.55 -11.52
C VAL A 47 -1.67 0.55 -10.50
N HIS A 48 -0.52 0.52 -9.83
CA HIS A 48 -0.22 1.49 -8.78
C HIS A 48 1.23 1.97 -8.81
N SER A 49 1.48 3.07 -8.11
CA SER A 49 2.81 3.61 -7.86
C SER A 49 2.97 3.95 -6.39
N GLU A 50 4.15 3.66 -5.86
CA GLU A 50 4.50 3.89 -4.46
C GLU A 50 5.78 4.73 -4.42
N ARG A 51 5.75 5.95 -3.91
CA ARG A 51 6.91 6.86 -3.97
C ARG A 51 7.00 7.67 -2.69
N SER A 52 8.21 8.03 -2.29
CA SER A 52 8.38 9.06 -1.25
C SER A 52 7.55 10.30 -1.60
N PRO A 53 6.77 10.85 -0.67
CA PRO A 53 5.98 12.07 -0.90
C PRO A 53 6.87 13.23 -1.37
N SER A 54 6.31 14.18 -2.12
CA SER A 54 7.08 15.31 -2.65
C SER A 54 7.80 16.10 -1.56
N ALA A 55 7.15 16.30 -0.40
CA ALA A 55 7.70 17.02 0.75
C ALA A 55 8.96 16.37 1.34
N GLU A 56 9.13 15.05 1.19
CA GLU A 56 10.25 14.31 1.79
C GLU A 56 11.40 14.02 0.80
N ARG A 57 11.20 14.30 -0.49
CA ARG A 57 12.21 14.00 -1.53
C ARG A 57 13.44 14.90 -1.45
N GLU A 58 13.27 16.14 -1.00
CA GLU A 58 14.35 17.13 -0.97
C GLU A 58 15.41 16.83 0.10
N THR A 59 15.00 16.18 1.20
CA THR A 59 15.86 15.96 2.38
C THR A 59 16.56 14.61 2.39
N GLY A 60 16.32 13.74 1.40
CA GLY A 60 16.76 12.34 1.41
C GLY A 60 15.76 11.50 2.22
N PRO A 61 14.77 10.88 1.56
CA PRO A 61 13.66 10.24 2.26
C PRO A 61 14.16 9.01 3.02
N GLU A 62 13.96 8.99 4.33
CA GLU A 62 14.03 7.77 5.12
C GLU A 62 12.85 6.88 4.71
N LEU A 63 13.08 5.58 4.57
CA LEU A 63 12.01 4.62 4.35
C LEU A 63 12.41 3.31 5.02
N SER A 64 11.72 2.98 6.10
CA SER A 64 11.87 1.71 6.80
C SER A 64 10.49 1.10 6.97
N GLY A 65 10.30 -0.14 6.55
CA GLY A 65 9.01 -0.79 6.57
C GLY A 65 9.08 -2.22 6.02
N ILE A 66 7.93 -2.88 6.06
CA ILE A 66 7.72 -4.18 5.43
C ILE A 66 6.60 -4.05 4.39
N GLN A 67 6.77 -4.81 3.31
CA GLN A 67 5.70 -5.11 2.38
C GLN A 67 5.61 -6.63 2.28
N THR A 68 4.41 -7.17 2.52
CA THR A 68 4.16 -8.60 2.46
C THR A 68 3.10 -8.88 1.41
N TRP A 69 3.38 -9.84 0.54
CA TRP A 69 2.43 -10.28 -0.47
C TRP A 69 1.68 -11.51 0.03
N LEU A 70 0.36 -11.47 -0.09
CA LEU A 70 -0.55 -12.53 0.27
C LEU A 70 -1.18 -13.06 -1.01
N ALA A 71 -0.99 -14.34 -1.32
CA ALA A 71 -1.75 -14.97 -2.40
C ALA A 71 -3.24 -14.97 -2.02
N LEU A 72 -4.11 -14.62 -2.97
CA LEU A 72 -5.54 -14.73 -2.75
C LEU A 72 -5.97 -16.20 -2.92
N PRO A 73 -7.02 -16.65 -2.22
CA PRO A 73 -7.67 -17.92 -2.54
C PRO A 73 -8.15 -17.93 -4.00
N GLU A 74 -8.14 -19.09 -4.66
CA GLU A 74 -8.59 -19.26 -6.06
C GLU A 74 -10.02 -18.71 -6.28
N ALA A 75 -10.91 -18.86 -5.31
CA ALA A 75 -12.27 -18.33 -5.39
C ALA A 75 -12.36 -16.79 -5.37
N ASP A 76 -11.30 -16.11 -4.91
CA ASP A 76 -11.24 -14.66 -4.71
C ASP A 76 -10.18 -13.98 -5.58
N GLU A 77 -9.37 -14.71 -6.34
CA GLU A 77 -8.19 -14.15 -7.01
C GLU A 77 -8.54 -13.18 -8.16
N GLU A 78 -9.75 -13.24 -8.68
CA GLU A 78 -10.30 -12.37 -9.74
C GLU A 78 -11.33 -11.36 -9.20
N ARG A 79 -11.41 -11.16 -7.87
CA ARG A 79 -12.33 -10.16 -7.28
C ARG A 79 -11.99 -8.74 -7.72
N ASP A 80 -12.90 -7.81 -7.46
CA ASP A 80 -12.65 -6.39 -7.69
C ASP A 80 -11.45 -5.90 -6.86
N PRO A 81 -10.57 -5.05 -7.43
CA PRO A 81 -9.47 -4.43 -6.71
C PRO A 81 -10.00 -3.51 -5.60
N ALA A 82 -9.28 -3.49 -4.48
CA ALA A 82 -9.62 -2.66 -3.33
C ALA A 82 -8.37 -2.12 -2.64
N PHE A 83 -8.54 -1.01 -1.92
CA PHE A 83 -7.51 -0.42 -1.09
C PHE A 83 -8.10 0.01 0.24
N GLU A 84 -7.58 -0.56 1.32
CA GLU A 84 -7.95 -0.20 2.69
C GLU A 84 -6.75 0.42 3.41
N HIS A 85 -6.96 1.59 3.97
CA HIS A 85 -5.99 2.28 4.81
C HIS A 85 -6.51 2.32 6.25
N VAL A 86 -5.71 1.83 7.19
CA VAL A 86 -5.99 1.92 8.63
C VAL A 86 -4.88 2.74 9.27
N ALA A 87 -5.26 3.91 9.78
CA ALA A 87 -4.32 4.78 10.47
C ALA A 87 -3.85 4.14 11.77
N LYS A 88 -2.66 4.53 12.25
CA LYS A 88 -2.10 4.04 13.51
C LYS A 88 -3.07 4.14 14.69
N ALA A 89 -3.86 5.21 14.74
CA ALA A 89 -4.80 5.48 15.83
C ALA A 89 -6.02 4.53 15.83
N ASP A 90 -6.34 3.93 14.68
CA ASP A 90 -7.49 3.05 14.50
C ASP A 90 -7.11 1.56 14.66
N LEU A 91 -5.82 1.26 14.79
CA LEU A 91 -5.35 -0.10 15.03
C LEU A 91 -5.60 -0.52 16.49
N PRO A 92 -6.03 -1.78 16.72
CA PRO A 92 -6.19 -2.29 18.07
C PRO A 92 -4.82 -2.37 18.77
N THR A 93 -4.76 -1.85 19.99
CA THR A 93 -3.61 -1.98 20.88
C THR A 93 -3.93 -2.95 22.00
N VAL A 94 -2.93 -3.75 22.39
CA VAL A 94 -2.99 -4.72 23.50
C VAL A 94 -2.06 -4.31 24.62
#